data_AF-A0A5P8K7Y3-F1
#
_entry.id   AF-A0A5P8K7Y3-F1
#
_cell.length_a   1.000
_cell.length_b   1.000
_cell.length_c   1.000
_cell.angle_alpha   90.00
_cell.angle_beta   90.00
_cell.angle_gamma   90.00
#
_symmetry.space_group_name_H-M   'P 1'
#
loop_
_entity.id
_entity.type
_entity.pdbx_description
1 polymer ?
#
loop_
_entity_poly.entity_id
_entity_poly.type
_entity_poly.pdbx_seq_one_letter_code
_entity_poly.pdbx_strand_id
1 'polypeptide(L)'
;MTPIVPTPPIPTAADARTMSALAKEFTAARRRLDQSRQTSDGLPSLTATANQLQSLGLLINYLTDEVLFRIAEPGPRNPQQRRAVGILATVTTPAARAVEYLAEAHGQLGFLHQYAEGPATPIRIELRNSAVDVIHDRLDEARAALQDASDALNSEADRSGALMSRAAAARGRTTVHNAPTASSVLSPEAAPPPPSAGPAHVNGR
;
A
#
# COMPACT_ATOMS: atom_id res chain seq x y z
N MET A 1 4.01 2.30 -43.19
CA MET A 1 4.43 2.87 -41.88
C MET A 1 3.46 2.34 -40.83
N THR A 2 3.88 1.36 -40.04
CA THR A 2 3.10 0.86 -38.91
C THR A 2 3.24 1.84 -37.74
N PRO A 3 2.13 2.32 -37.14
CA PRO A 3 2.22 3.18 -35.98
C PRO A 3 2.79 2.39 -34.80
N ILE A 4 3.91 2.88 -34.25
CA ILE A 4 4.44 2.42 -32.97
C ILE A 4 3.46 2.89 -31.91
N VAL A 5 2.57 2.01 -31.45
CA VAL A 5 1.70 2.29 -30.30
C VAL A 5 2.60 2.30 -29.06
N PRO A 6 2.76 3.44 -28.36
CA PRO A 6 3.57 3.49 -27.15
C PRO A 6 2.99 2.51 -26.13
N THR A 7 3.78 1.53 -25.72
CA THR A 7 3.38 0.64 -24.63
C THR A 7 3.22 1.51 -23.38
N PRO A 8 2.05 1.56 -22.74
CA PRO A 8 1.87 2.40 -21.58
C PRO A 8 2.85 1.96 -20.48
N PRO A 9 3.52 2.91 -19.81
CA PRO A 9 4.43 2.59 -18.73
C PRO A 9 3.69 1.80 -17.65
N ILE A 10 4.34 0.73 -17.20
CA ILE A 10 3.83 -0.21 -16.22
C ILE A 10 3.87 0.49 -14.85
N PRO A 11 2.84 0.35 -14.00
CA PRO A 11 2.95 0.76 -12.60
C PRO A 11 4.17 0.07 -11.97
N THR A 12 4.96 0.78 -11.16
CA THR A 12 6.16 0.17 -10.60
C THR A 12 5.79 -0.66 -9.37
N ALA A 13 6.29 -1.90 -9.30
CA ALA A 13 6.15 -2.76 -8.13
C ALA A 13 6.74 -2.13 -6.86
N ALA A 14 7.65 -1.17 -7.03
CA ALA A 14 8.27 -0.42 -5.94
C ALA A 14 7.24 0.50 -5.28
N ASP A 15 6.45 1.25 -6.05
CA ASP A 15 5.45 2.19 -5.52
C ASP A 15 4.42 1.52 -4.62
N ALA A 16 3.83 0.41 -5.09
CA ALA A 16 2.85 -0.34 -4.33
C ALA A 16 3.45 -0.91 -3.02
N ARG A 17 4.70 -1.38 -3.06
CA ARG A 17 5.41 -1.89 -1.88
C ARG A 17 5.72 -0.78 -0.88
N THR A 18 6.19 0.39 -1.33
CA THR A 18 6.44 1.54 -0.47
C THR A 18 5.16 1.99 0.22
N MET A 19 4.06 2.15 -0.53
CA MET A 19 2.77 2.55 0.06
C MET A 19 2.24 1.52 1.05
N SER A 20 2.32 0.22 0.74
CA SER A 20 1.92 -0.84 1.67
C SER A 20 2.79 -0.88 2.93
N ALA A 21 4.10 -0.65 2.81
CA ALA A 21 5.01 -0.58 3.96
C ALA A 21 4.63 0.59 4.88
N LEU A 22 4.42 1.79 4.31
CA LEU A 22 3.97 2.95 5.06
C LEU A 22 2.60 2.73 5.73
N ALA A 23 1.65 2.12 5.03
CA ALA A 23 0.34 1.82 5.59
C ALA A 23 0.45 0.90 6.81
N LYS A 24 1.36 -0.08 6.78
CA LYS A 24 1.66 -0.96 7.92
C LYS A 24 2.25 -0.19 9.09
N GLU A 25 3.13 0.78 8.85
CA GLU A 25 3.70 1.63 9.90
C GLU A 25 2.64 2.51 10.59
N PHE A 26 1.75 3.15 9.82
CA PHE A 26 0.60 3.89 10.39
C PHE A 26 -0.34 2.96 11.17
N THR A 27 -0.61 1.76 10.64
CA THR A 27 -1.40 0.72 11.34
C THR A 27 -0.72 0.29 12.65
N ALA A 28 0.61 0.14 12.65
CA ALA A 28 1.38 -0.20 13.84
C ALA A 28 1.37 0.95 14.86
N ALA A 29 1.50 2.20 14.41
CA ALA A 29 1.36 3.38 15.26
C ALA A 29 -0.03 3.42 15.93
N ARG A 30 -1.10 3.17 15.18
CA ARG A 30 -2.46 3.08 15.72
C ARG A 30 -2.59 1.98 16.77
N ARG A 31 -2.09 0.78 16.49
CA ARG A 31 -2.12 -0.33 17.46
C ARG A 31 -1.34 -0.03 18.74
N ARG A 32 -0.21 0.66 18.65
CA ARG A 32 0.55 1.11 19.84
C ARG A 32 -0.27 2.07 20.69
N LEU A 33 -1.05 2.96 20.06
CA LEU A 33 -1.97 3.87 20.75
C LEU A 33 -3.09 3.09 21.48
N ASP A 34 -3.63 2.06 20.84
CA ASP A 34 -4.65 1.21 21.48
C ASP A 34 -4.08 0.42 22.67
N GLN A 35 -2.86 -0.10 22.52
CA GLN A 35 -2.17 -0.85 23.57
C GLN A 35 -1.84 0.03 24.77
N SER A 36 -1.45 1.28 24.56
CA SER A 36 -1.11 2.18 25.66
C SER A 36 -2.34 2.58 26.50
N ARG A 37 -3.56 2.39 25.99
CA ARG A 37 -4.82 2.59 26.73
C ARG A 37 -5.26 1.39 27.56
N GLN A 38 -4.53 0.27 27.54
CA GLN A 38 -4.89 -0.95 28.28
C GLN A 38 -4.51 -0.88 29.77
N THR A 39 -4.31 0.32 30.32
CA THR A 39 -4.06 0.55 31.74
C THR A 39 -5.36 0.49 32.54
N SER A 40 -5.24 0.40 33.87
CA SER A 40 -6.40 0.33 34.78
C SER A 40 -7.30 1.56 34.72
N ASP A 41 -6.75 2.72 34.36
CA ASP A 41 -7.46 3.99 34.21
C ASP A 41 -7.79 4.33 32.74
N GLY A 42 -7.43 3.46 31.79
CA GLY A 42 -7.68 3.68 30.36
C GLY A 42 -6.79 4.75 29.71
N LEU A 43 -5.84 5.34 30.46
CA LEU A 43 -4.99 6.44 30.01
C LEU A 43 -3.55 5.99 29.72
N PRO A 44 -2.96 6.41 28.59
CA PRO A 44 -1.55 6.16 28.35
C PRO A 44 -0.67 6.99 29.29
N SER A 45 0.48 6.45 29.66
CA SER A 45 1.46 7.21 30.44
C SER A 45 2.04 8.39 29.63
N LEU A 46 2.53 9.41 30.34
CA LEU A 46 3.15 10.59 29.73
C LEU A 46 4.36 10.20 28.86
N THR A 47 5.17 9.24 29.31
CA THR A 47 6.30 8.70 28.54
C THR A 47 5.83 7.94 27.29
N ALA A 48 4.74 7.17 27.38
CA ALA A 48 4.22 6.44 26.23
C ALA A 48 3.73 7.39 25.13
N THR A 49 3.02 8.47 25.50
CA THR A 49 2.58 9.48 24.52
C THR A 49 3.74 10.28 23.92
N ALA A 50 4.77 10.63 24.70
CA ALA A 50 5.98 11.25 24.18
C ALA A 50 6.71 10.37 23.14
N ASN A 51 6.89 9.07 23.45
CA ASN A 51 7.50 8.12 22.52
C ASN A 51 6.69 7.95 21.23
N GLN A 52 5.37 8.00 21.34
CA GLN A 52 4.47 7.92 20.20
C GLN A 52 4.56 9.19 19.33
N LEU A 53 4.62 10.38 19.92
CA LEU A 53 4.84 11.65 19.20
C LEU A 53 6.16 11.62 18.43
N GLN A 54 7.25 11.19 19.08
CA GLN A 54 8.54 11.04 18.43
C GLN A 54 8.48 10.06 17.25
N SER A 55 7.85 8.90 17.45
CA SER A 55 7.69 7.88 16.39
C SER A 55 6.91 8.42 15.20
N LEU A 56 5.82 9.16 15.44
CA LEU A 56 5.02 9.75 14.36
C LEU A 56 5.76 10.88 13.64
N GLY A 57 6.53 11.70 14.37
CA GLY A 57 7.39 12.71 13.77
C GLY A 57 8.41 12.11 12.80
N LEU A 58 9.05 10.99 13.18
CA LEU A 58 9.96 10.26 12.29
C LEU A 58 9.24 9.69 11.05
N LEU A 59 8.02 9.15 11.22
CA LEU A 59 7.23 8.61 10.11
C LEU A 59 6.81 9.71 9.11
N ILE A 60 6.43 10.89 9.60
CA ILE A 60 6.13 12.05 8.76
C ILE A 60 7.37 12.52 8.01
N ASN A 61 8.53 12.61 8.68
CA ASN A 61 9.78 12.97 8.03
C ASN A 61 10.14 12.00 6.89
N TYR A 62 10.03 10.69 7.14
CA TYR A 62 10.24 9.68 6.11
C TYR A 62 9.26 9.87 4.93
N LEU A 63 7.97 10.14 5.21
CA LEU A 63 6.97 10.40 4.17
C LEU A 63 7.32 11.63 3.33
N THR A 64 7.74 12.73 3.97
CA THR A 64 8.14 13.95 3.26
C THR A 64 9.42 13.77 2.47
N ASP A 65 10.39 13.02 3.00
CA ASP A 65 11.65 12.71 2.31
C ASP A 65 11.38 11.85 1.06
N GLU A 66 10.49 10.86 1.15
CA GLU A 66 10.07 10.04 0.02
C GLU A 66 9.40 10.90 -1.07
N VAL A 67 8.55 11.85 -0.68
CA VAL A 67 7.94 12.81 -1.63
C VAL A 67 9.03 13.68 -2.29
N LEU A 68 9.95 14.24 -1.51
CA LEU A 68 11.05 15.07 -2.02
C LEU A 68 11.95 14.29 -2.97
N PHE A 69 12.34 13.07 -2.60
CA PHE A 69 13.15 12.18 -3.42
C PHE A 69 12.50 11.93 -4.78
N ARG A 70 11.21 11.58 -4.79
CA ARG A 70 10.47 11.33 -6.04
C ARG A 70 10.29 12.58 -6.90
N ILE A 71 10.21 13.77 -6.30
CA ILE A 71 10.13 15.05 -7.02
C ILE A 71 11.49 15.48 -7.57
N ALA A 72 12.58 15.11 -6.89
CA ALA A 72 13.95 15.42 -7.31
C ALA A 72 14.47 14.46 -8.41
N GLU A 73 13.90 13.25 -8.54
CA GLU A 73 14.33 12.26 -9.53
C GLU A 73 14.29 12.84 -10.97
N PRO A 74 15.42 12.85 -11.70
CA PRO A 74 15.48 13.44 -13.03
C PRO A 74 14.76 12.58 -14.07
N GLY A 75 14.08 13.23 -15.02
CA GLY A 75 13.46 12.58 -16.18
C GLY A 75 11.93 12.72 -16.26
N PRO A 76 11.33 12.29 -17.38
CA PRO A 76 9.88 12.36 -17.57
C PRO A 76 9.16 11.35 -16.66
N ARG A 77 8.33 11.85 -15.75
CA ARG A 77 7.45 10.99 -14.93
C ARG A 77 6.26 10.51 -15.74
N ASN A 78 5.88 9.25 -15.55
CA ASN A 78 4.60 8.76 -16.06
C ASN A 78 3.43 9.22 -15.15
N PRO A 79 2.17 9.14 -15.63
CA PRO A 79 1.00 9.53 -14.83
C PRO A 79 0.88 8.82 -13.48
N GLN A 80 1.27 7.55 -13.41
CA GLN A 80 1.19 6.72 -12.21
C GLN A 80 2.19 7.18 -11.15
N GLN A 81 3.43 7.48 -11.54
CA GLN A 81 4.44 8.06 -10.64
C GLN A 81 3.99 9.39 -10.07
N ARG A 82 3.44 10.30 -10.90
CA ARG A 82 2.88 11.57 -10.43
C ARG A 82 1.76 11.36 -9.42
N ARG A 83 0.88 10.39 -9.68
CA ARG A 83 -0.19 10.03 -8.76
C ARG A 83 0.34 9.47 -7.43
N ALA A 84 1.35 8.60 -7.47
CA ALA A 84 1.96 8.08 -6.25
C ALA A 84 2.55 9.21 -5.38
N VAL A 85 3.26 10.17 -5.98
CA VAL A 85 3.71 11.39 -5.26
C VAL A 85 2.52 12.15 -4.67
N GLY A 86 1.45 12.34 -5.45
CA GLY A 86 0.23 13.01 -4.99
C GLY A 86 -0.38 12.31 -3.77
N ILE A 87 -0.53 10.98 -3.80
CA ILE A 87 -1.08 10.22 -2.67
C ILE A 87 -0.17 10.34 -1.44
N LEU A 88 1.14 10.15 -1.59
CA LEU A 88 2.09 10.30 -0.50
C LEU A 88 2.01 11.70 0.13
N ALA A 89 1.94 12.75 -0.68
CA ALA A 89 1.78 14.12 -0.19
C ALA A 89 0.43 14.34 0.53
N THR A 90 -0.67 13.78 0.02
CA THR A 90 -1.99 13.92 0.65
C THR A 90 -2.10 13.21 1.99
N VAL A 91 -1.36 12.11 2.20
CA VAL A 91 -1.33 11.34 3.45
C VAL A 91 -0.64 12.12 4.58
N THR A 92 0.20 13.11 4.25
CA THR A 92 0.81 14.00 5.24
C THR A 92 -0.24 14.75 6.07
N THR A 93 -1.39 15.11 5.49
CA THR A 93 -2.45 15.82 6.21
C THR A 93 -3.05 15.01 7.37
N PRO A 94 -3.61 13.80 7.17
CA PRO A 94 -4.10 13.00 8.29
C PRO A 94 -2.97 12.60 9.25
N ALA A 95 -1.74 12.36 8.76
CA ALA A 95 -0.61 12.08 9.65
C ALA A 95 -0.28 13.26 10.58
N ALA A 96 -0.28 14.49 10.07
CA ALA A 96 -0.05 15.71 10.86
C ALA A 96 -1.16 15.94 11.90
N ARG A 97 -2.43 15.72 11.52
CA ARG A 97 -3.56 15.78 12.46
C ARG A 97 -3.42 14.76 13.60
N ALA A 98 -2.96 13.55 13.30
CA ALA A 98 -2.71 12.56 14.35
C ALA A 98 -1.67 13.05 15.37
N VAL A 99 -0.62 13.76 14.92
CA VAL A 99 0.38 14.37 15.81
C VAL A 99 -0.23 15.50 16.63
N GLU A 100 -1.03 16.37 16.01
CA GLU A 100 -1.73 17.47 16.68
C GLU A 100 -2.62 16.94 17.82
N TYR A 101 -3.52 16.01 17.54
CA TYR A 101 -4.40 15.43 18.57
C TYR A 101 -3.60 14.72 19.66
N LEU A 102 -2.56 13.99 19.30
CA LEU A 102 -1.71 13.32 20.28
C LEU A 102 -0.94 14.32 21.16
N ALA A 103 -0.54 15.47 20.61
CA ALA A 103 0.13 16.53 21.35
C ALA A 103 -0.83 17.20 22.35
N GLU A 104 -2.09 17.42 21.96
CA GLU A 104 -3.12 17.91 22.86
C GLU A 104 -3.37 16.93 24.01
N ALA A 105 -3.52 15.62 23.71
CA ALA A 105 -3.64 14.58 24.74
C ALA A 105 -2.42 14.54 25.67
N HIS A 106 -1.21 14.67 25.11
CA HIS A 106 0.03 14.74 25.89
C HIS A 106 0.06 15.95 26.83
N GLY A 107 -0.40 17.12 26.37
CA GLY A 107 -0.53 18.32 27.20
C GLY A 107 -1.48 18.10 28.39
N GLN A 108 -2.63 17.48 28.16
CA GLN A 108 -3.59 17.15 29.23
C GLN A 108 -3.04 16.11 30.21
N LEU A 109 -2.27 15.12 29.75
CA LEU A 109 -1.58 14.18 30.63
C LEU A 109 -0.53 14.89 31.49
N GLY A 110 0.18 15.87 30.93
CA GLY A 110 1.11 16.72 31.69
C GLY A 110 0.39 17.53 32.77
N PHE A 111 -0.78 18.09 32.44
CA PHE A 111 -1.65 18.74 33.42
C PHE A 111 -2.05 17.77 34.53
N LEU A 112 -2.58 16.59 34.20
CA LEU A 112 -2.95 15.60 35.21
C LEU A 112 -1.77 15.20 36.10
N HIS A 113 -0.59 15.01 35.53
CA HIS A 113 0.63 14.68 36.28
C HIS A 113 1.00 15.79 37.27
N GLN A 114 0.93 17.06 36.86
CA GLN A 114 1.22 18.21 37.73
C GLN A 114 0.24 18.32 38.90
N TYR A 115 -1.04 17.98 38.69
CA TYR A 115 -2.10 18.16 39.69
C TYR A 115 -2.46 16.89 40.48
N ALA A 116 -1.79 15.76 40.22
CA ALA A 116 -2.06 14.46 40.86
C ALA A 116 -1.72 14.42 42.36
N GLU A 117 -0.83 15.28 42.86
CA GLU A 117 -0.26 15.15 44.21
C GLU A 117 -0.98 15.94 45.32
N GLY A 118 -2.05 16.68 45.01
CA GLY A 118 -2.74 17.49 46.01
C GLY A 118 -4.11 16.96 46.46
N PRO A 119 -4.69 17.55 47.52
CA PRO A 119 -5.97 17.10 48.07
C PRO A 119 -7.09 17.16 47.02
N ALA A 120 -7.93 16.12 47.00
CA ALA A 120 -9.10 16.07 46.12
C ALA A 120 -10.16 17.06 46.62
N THR A 121 -10.22 18.24 46.00
CA THR A 121 -11.32 19.19 46.16
C THR A 121 -12.36 18.94 45.05
N PRO A 122 -13.64 19.30 45.23
CA PRO A 122 -14.67 19.13 44.19
C PRO A 122 -14.26 19.72 42.84
N ILE A 123 -13.69 20.93 42.84
CA ILE A 123 -13.21 21.61 41.63
C ILE A 123 -12.08 20.82 40.94
N ARG A 124 -11.15 20.21 41.71
CA ARG A 124 -10.08 19.41 41.13
C ARG A 124 -10.58 18.10 40.55
N ILE A 125 -11.59 17.49 41.16
CA ILE A 125 -12.24 16.28 40.62
C ILE A 125 -12.88 16.62 39.28
N GLU A 126 -13.60 17.73 39.18
CA GLU A 126 -14.22 18.18 37.94
C GLU A 126 -13.18 18.48 36.86
N LEU A 127 -12.12 19.23 37.17
CA LEU A 127 -11.02 19.52 36.26
C LEU A 127 -10.32 18.23 35.79
N ARG A 128 -10.10 17.28 36.70
CA ARG A 128 -9.52 15.98 36.36
C ARG A 128 -10.42 15.24 35.37
N ASN A 129 -11.72 15.14 35.65
CA ASN A 129 -12.65 14.43 34.77
C ASN A 129 -12.72 15.09 33.39
N SER A 130 -12.78 16.42 33.33
CA SER A 130 -12.77 17.16 32.06
C SER A 130 -11.47 16.91 31.27
N ALA A 131 -10.30 16.89 31.93
CA ALA A 131 -9.04 16.57 31.27
C ALA A 131 -9.01 15.12 30.77
N VAL A 132 -9.53 14.17 31.53
CA VAL A 132 -9.66 12.75 31.15
C VAL A 132 -10.52 12.60 29.89
N ASP A 133 -11.68 13.27 29.86
CA ASP A 133 -12.59 13.24 28.70
C ASP A 133 -11.89 13.79 27.45
N VAL A 134 -11.21 14.94 27.56
CA VAL A 134 -10.43 15.52 26.46
C VAL A 134 -9.33 14.56 26.01
N ILE A 135 -8.62 13.89 26.93
CA ILE A 135 -7.59 12.91 26.56
C ILE A 135 -8.20 11.79 25.72
N HIS A 136 -9.32 11.22 26.15
CA HIS A 136 -9.97 10.15 25.39
C HIS A 136 -10.40 10.61 24.00
N ASP A 137 -11.08 11.76 23.90
CA ASP A 137 -11.52 12.33 22.62
C ASP A 137 -10.34 12.52 21.68
N ARG A 138 -9.23 13.11 22.16
CA ARG A 138 -8.05 13.35 21.31
C ARG A 138 -7.32 12.08 20.92
N LEU A 139 -7.27 11.07 21.79
CA LEU A 139 -6.72 9.76 21.41
C LEU A 139 -7.56 9.06 20.34
N ASP A 140 -8.89 9.20 20.40
CA ASP A 140 -9.80 8.65 19.39
C ASP A 140 -9.68 9.37 18.05
N GLU A 141 -9.56 10.70 18.05
CA GLU A 141 -9.30 11.50 16.84
C GLU A 141 -7.92 11.18 16.24
N ALA A 142 -6.88 11.05 17.08
CA ALA A 142 -5.57 10.61 16.62
C ALA A 142 -5.62 9.22 15.96
N ARG A 143 -6.35 8.28 16.58
CA ARG A 143 -6.57 6.93 16.04
C ARG A 143 -7.27 6.96 14.68
N ALA A 144 -8.32 7.76 14.55
CA ALA A 144 -9.06 7.93 13.29
C ALA A 144 -8.15 8.51 12.19
N ALA A 145 -7.40 9.57 12.49
CA ALA A 145 -6.48 10.17 11.55
C ALA A 145 -5.35 9.20 11.10
N LEU A 146 -4.81 8.38 12.01
CA LEU A 146 -3.85 7.32 11.64
C LEU A 146 -4.47 6.26 10.74
N GLN A 147 -5.75 5.93 10.97
CA GLN A 147 -6.48 4.99 10.12
C GLN A 147 -6.68 5.57 8.72
N ASP A 148 -7.14 6.82 8.60
CA ASP A 148 -7.30 7.50 7.31
C ASP A 148 -6.01 7.52 6.49
N ALA A 149 -4.88 7.81 7.14
CA ALA A 149 -3.56 7.76 6.52
C ALA A 149 -3.24 6.35 5.98
N SER A 150 -3.48 5.31 6.79
CA SER A 150 -3.21 3.92 6.41
C SER A 150 -4.14 3.42 5.29
N ASP A 151 -5.42 3.79 5.33
CA ASP A 151 -6.44 3.36 4.38
C ASP A 151 -6.20 4.01 3.00
N ALA A 152 -5.84 5.28 2.97
CA ALA A 152 -5.46 5.97 1.74
C ALA A 152 -4.27 5.30 1.04
N LEU A 153 -3.23 4.93 1.81
CA LEU A 153 -2.05 4.24 1.30
C LEU A 153 -2.36 2.82 0.81
N ASN A 154 -3.11 2.04 1.58
CA ASN A 154 -3.51 0.68 1.20
C ASN A 154 -4.36 0.69 -0.07
N SER A 155 -5.34 1.60 -0.16
CA SER A 155 -6.20 1.74 -1.34
C SER A 155 -5.39 2.02 -2.61
N GLU A 156 -4.38 2.89 -2.53
CA GLU A 156 -3.51 3.15 -3.69
C GLU A 156 -2.54 2.01 -3.97
N ALA A 157 -2.01 1.33 -2.95
CA ALA A 157 -1.16 0.15 -3.11
C ALA A 157 -1.91 -0.97 -3.84
N ASP A 158 -3.14 -1.28 -3.41
CA ASP A 158 -4.00 -2.31 -4.02
C ASP A 158 -4.35 -1.98 -5.46
N ARG A 159 -4.71 -0.71 -5.71
CA ARG A 159 -4.98 -0.22 -7.07
C ARG A 159 -3.76 -0.35 -7.97
N SER A 160 -2.57 -0.01 -7.46
CA SER A 160 -1.31 -0.13 -8.20
C SER A 160 -0.97 -1.59 -8.51
N GLY A 161 -1.18 -2.49 -7.55
CA GLY A 161 -1.02 -3.93 -7.72
C GLY A 161 -2.00 -4.53 -8.74
N ALA A 162 -3.27 -4.13 -8.72
CA ALA A 162 -4.28 -4.61 -9.66
C ALA A 162 -3.95 -4.21 -11.12
N LEU A 163 -3.44 -2.99 -11.32
CA LEU A 163 -2.99 -2.53 -12.64
C LEU A 163 -1.81 -3.35 -13.17
N MET A 164 -0.88 -3.74 -12.30
CA MET A 164 0.24 -4.61 -12.68
C MET A 164 -0.23 -6.00 -13.10
N SER A 165 -1.12 -6.62 -12.32
CA SER A 165 -1.69 -7.94 -12.64
C SER A 165 -2.41 -7.93 -13.98
N ARG A 166 -3.16 -6.86 -14.29
CA ARG A 166 -3.82 -6.69 -15.59
C ARG A 166 -2.81 -6.53 -16.73
N ALA A 167 -1.75 -5.76 -16.54
CA ALA A 167 -0.70 -5.58 -17.55
C ALA A 167 0.07 -6.89 -17.81
N ALA A 168 0.35 -7.68 -16.78
CA ALA A 168 0.98 -8.99 -16.91
C ALA A 168 0.06 -9.97 -17.67
N ALA A 169 -1.23 -10.02 -17.33
CA ALA A 169 -2.21 -10.85 -18.03
C ALA A 169 -2.37 -10.44 -19.50
N ALA A 170 -2.35 -9.15 -19.82
CA ALA A 170 -2.40 -8.66 -21.19
C ALA A 170 -1.17 -9.10 -22.01
N ARG A 171 0.05 -9.05 -21.44
CA ARG A 171 1.26 -9.55 -22.10
C ARG A 171 1.23 -11.05 -22.34
N GLY A 172 0.70 -11.82 -21.40
CA GLY A 172 0.58 -13.27 -21.56
C GLY A 172 -0.33 -13.68 -22.72
N ARG A 173 -1.31 -12.85 -23.11
CA ARG A 173 -2.20 -13.14 -24.26
C ARG A 173 -1.53 -12.87 -25.60
N THR A 174 -0.62 -11.90 -25.68
CA THR A 174 0.09 -11.56 -26.92
C THR A 174 1.12 -12.62 -27.35
N THR A 175 1.56 -13.51 -26.46
CA THR A 175 2.52 -14.58 -26.79
C THR A 175 1.87 -15.90 -27.24
N VAL A 176 0.55 -16.01 -27.22
CA VAL A 176 -0.16 -17.27 -27.58
C VAL A 176 -0.74 -17.23 -29.02
N HIS A 177 -0.67 -16.11 -29.74
CA HIS A 177 -1.33 -15.95 -31.05
C HIS A 177 -0.40 -15.90 -32.27
N ASN A 178 0.86 -16.36 -32.15
CA ASN A 178 1.76 -16.58 -33.29
C ASN A 178 2.35 -17.99 -33.23
N ALA A 179 1.50 -19.02 -33.22
CA ALA A 179 1.88 -20.31 -33.78
C ALA A 179 1.44 -20.26 -35.26
N PRO A 180 2.36 -20.23 -36.24
CA PRO A 180 1.99 -20.31 -37.64
C PRO A 180 1.46 -21.72 -37.91
N THR A 181 0.13 -21.85 -38.00
CA THR A 181 -0.51 -22.97 -38.69
C THR A 181 -0.17 -22.85 -40.17
N ALA A 182 0.89 -23.55 -40.60
CA ALA A 182 1.14 -23.78 -42.00
C ALA A 182 0.00 -24.65 -42.58
N SER A 183 -0.64 -24.10 -43.62
CA SER A 183 -1.54 -24.64 -44.66
C SER A 183 -1.62 -26.17 -44.78
N SER A 184 -2.80 -26.82 -44.80
CA SER A 184 -3.87 -26.78 -45.82
C SER A 184 -3.42 -27.19 -47.22
N VAL A 185 -3.74 -28.43 -47.66
CA VAL A 185 -4.22 -28.77 -49.04
C VAL A 185 -5.02 -30.08 -49.01
N LEU A 186 -6.23 -30.05 -49.57
CA LEU A 186 -7.12 -31.16 -49.89
C LEU A 186 -6.96 -31.56 -51.39
N SER A 187 -6.84 -32.88 -51.65
CA SER A 187 -7.28 -33.69 -52.84
C SER A 187 -6.70 -33.39 -54.25
N PRO A 188 -6.66 -34.34 -55.25
CA PRO A 188 -7.61 -35.45 -55.49
C PRO A 188 -7.05 -36.81 -56.02
N GLU A 189 -8.02 -37.73 -56.14
CA GLU A 189 -8.10 -39.08 -56.71
C GLU A 189 -7.40 -39.34 -58.07
N ALA A 190 -6.80 -40.54 -58.22
CA ALA A 190 -6.33 -41.09 -59.51
C ALA A 190 -6.55 -42.63 -59.57
N ALA A 191 -7.02 -43.08 -60.74
CA ALA A 191 -7.60 -44.39 -61.09
C ALA A 191 -6.58 -45.57 -61.24
N PRO A 192 -7.04 -46.84 -61.42
CA PRO A 192 -6.21 -48.06 -61.34
C PRO A 192 -5.77 -48.63 -62.73
N PRO A 193 -5.28 -49.89 -62.84
CA PRO A 193 -3.92 -50.39 -63.14
C PRO A 193 -3.68 -50.75 -64.65
N PRO A 194 -2.53 -51.35 -65.08
CA PRO A 194 -2.43 -52.82 -65.26
C PRO A 194 -0.94 -53.38 -65.18
N PRO A 195 -0.53 -54.54 -65.76
CA PRO A 195 -0.21 -55.75 -65.00
C PRO A 195 1.22 -56.35 -65.19
N SER A 196 1.53 -57.32 -64.30
CA SER A 196 2.42 -58.50 -64.44
C SER A 196 3.93 -58.36 -64.75
N ALA A 197 4.75 -58.94 -63.86
CA ALA A 197 5.58 -60.14 -64.12
C ALA A 197 6.40 -60.53 -62.87
N GLY A 198 6.41 -61.82 -62.49
CA GLY A 198 7.38 -62.41 -61.53
C GLY A 198 8.79 -62.51 -62.12
N PRO A 199 9.76 -63.27 -61.55
CA PRO A 199 9.62 -64.35 -60.56
C PRO A 199 10.72 -64.45 -59.45
N ALA A 200 10.52 -65.41 -58.54
CA ALA A 200 11.48 -66.35 -57.89
C ALA A 200 12.67 -65.87 -57.01
N HIS A 201 12.69 -66.37 -55.76
CA HIS A 201 13.76 -67.13 -55.05
C HIS A 201 13.41 -67.12 -53.53
N VAL A 202 13.03 -68.20 -52.83
CA VAL A 202 13.68 -69.50 -52.47
C VAL A 202 14.98 -69.38 -51.66
N ASN A 203 14.95 -70.04 -50.48
CA ASN A 203 15.97 -70.36 -49.46
C ASN A 203 16.06 -69.38 -48.26
N GLY A 204 16.08 -69.81 -46.99
CA GLY A 204 16.05 -71.14 -46.40
C GLY A 204 16.89 -71.18 -45.11
N ARG A 205 16.26 -71.44 -43.95
CA ARG A 205 16.67 -72.32 -42.83
C ARG A 205 15.89 -71.99 -41.56
#